data_AF-A0A6G9A3Y4-F1
#
_entry.id   AF-A0A6G9A3Y4-F1
#
_cell.length_a   1.000
_cell.length_b   1.000
_cell.length_c   1.000
_cell.angle_alpha   90.00
_cell.angle_beta   90.00
_cell.angle_gamma   90.00
#
_symmetry.space_group_name_H-M   'P 1'
#
loop_
_entity.id
_entity.type
_entity.pdbx_description
1 polymer ?
#
loop_
_entity_poly.entity_id
_entity_poly.type
_entity_poly.pdbx_seq_one_letter_code
_entity_poly.pdbx_strand_id
1 'polypeptide(L)'
;MSQFYDAALEASGLRSTQFAILAEINRRGDAAPSIGQLADALVMDQSTVGQNLRPLQRDGLVVLEQDEADRRSRRVKLTPTGSARLDAARPLWREAQEKFETEFGAAAAAELRNVLAGIARNTSLVVEEKA
;
A
#
# COMPACT_ATOMS: atom_id res chain seq x y z
N MET A 1 -3.69 3.60 -14.73
CA MET A 1 -2.94 4.40 -13.73
C MET A 1 -1.80 3.61 -13.10
N SER A 2 -1.99 2.37 -12.65
CA SER A 2 -0.89 1.62 -11.99
C SER A 2 0.36 1.50 -12.87
N GLN A 3 0.23 1.24 -14.18
CA GLN A 3 1.39 1.05 -15.08
C GLN A 3 2.39 2.22 -15.09
N PHE A 4 1.92 3.46 -14.98
CA PHE A 4 2.80 4.63 -14.91
C PHE A 4 3.62 4.64 -13.61
N TYR A 5 2.96 4.40 -12.47
CA TYR A 5 3.62 4.31 -11.17
C TYR A 5 4.48 3.04 -11.05
N ASP A 6 4.04 1.92 -11.63
CA ASP A 6 4.78 0.66 -11.67
C ASP A 6 6.08 0.82 -12.45
N ALA A 7 6.04 1.52 -13.60
CA ALA A 7 7.24 1.84 -14.39
C ALA A 7 8.19 2.77 -13.63
N ALA A 8 7.67 3.79 -12.95
CA ALA A 8 8.50 4.70 -12.15
C ALA A 8 9.20 3.98 -10.98
N LEU A 9 8.55 2.99 -10.38
CA LEU A 9 9.08 2.22 -9.25
C LEU A 9 9.97 1.04 -9.68
N GLU A 10 10.09 0.74 -10.97
CA GLU A 10 10.79 -0.44 -11.48
C GLU A 10 12.22 -0.54 -10.94
N ALA A 11 12.94 0.58 -10.84
CA ALA A 11 14.30 0.64 -10.30
C ALA A 11 14.41 0.22 -8.82
N SER A 12 13.32 0.31 -8.05
CA SER A 12 13.27 -0.18 -6.66
C SER A 12 12.96 -1.68 -6.56
N GLY A 13 12.55 -2.31 -7.67
CA GLY A 13 12.04 -3.68 -7.69
C GLY A 13 10.65 -3.83 -7.07
N LEU A 14 9.91 -2.73 -6.87
CA LEU A 14 8.56 -2.74 -6.31
C LEU A 14 7.53 -2.36 -7.38
N ARG A 15 6.34 -2.93 -7.25
CA ARG A 15 5.12 -2.40 -7.88
C ARG A 15 4.48 -1.32 -6.99
N SER A 16 3.64 -0.48 -7.58
CA SER A 16 2.88 0.55 -6.86
C SER A 16 2.03 0.01 -5.71
N THR A 17 1.38 -1.14 -5.89
CA THR A 17 0.61 -1.82 -4.83
C THR A 17 1.48 -2.30 -3.68
N GLN A 18 2.66 -2.83 -4.00
CA GLN A 18 3.64 -3.28 -3.01
C GLN A 18 4.23 -2.11 -2.23
N PHE A 19 4.56 -1.01 -2.93
CA PHE A 19 4.98 0.23 -2.30
C PHE A 19 3.92 0.74 -1.31
N ALA A 20 2.65 0.75 -1.70
CA ALA A 20 1.55 1.18 -0.82
C ALA A 20 1.44 0.30 0.44
N ILE A 21 1.59 -1.02 0.30
CA ILE A 21 1.62 -1.95 1.45
C ILE A 21 2.79 -1.64 2.38
N LEU A 22 4.01 -1.52 1.86
CA LEU A 22 5.19 -1.22 2.67
C LEU A 22 5.05 0.14 3.36
N ALA A 23 4.54 1.15 2.65
CA ALA A 23 4.29 2.48 3.19
C ALA A 23 3.26 2.46 4.34
N GLU A 24 2.18 1.69 4.20
CA GLU A 24 1.15 1.55 5.24
C GLU A 24 1.68 0.80 6.47
N ILE A 25 2.48 -0.26 6.29
CA ILE A 25 3.16 -0.94 7.40
C ILE A 25 4.09 0.04 8.12
N ASN A 26 4.92 0.78 7.37
CA ASN A 26 5.83 1.78 7.92
C ASN A 26 5.10 2.86 8.72
N ARG A 27 3.96 3.33 8.21
CA ARG A 27 3.15 4.38 8.86
C ARG A 27 2.63 3.94 10.24
N ARG A 28 2.41 2.65 10.44
CA ARG A 28 1.91 2.09 11.71
C ARG A 28 3.01 1.78 12.72
N GLY A 29 4.27 1.70 12.29
CA GLY A 29 5.41 1.41 13.15
C GLY A 29 5.22 0.12 13.97
N ASP A 30 5.50 0.20 15.27
CA ASP A 30 5.49 -0.96 16.19
C ASP A 30 4.11 -1.63 16.33
N ALA A 31 3.03 -0.89 16.04
CA ALA A 31 1.68 -1.43 16.16
C ALA A 31 1.39 -2.55 15.16
N ALA A 32 2.13 -2.62 14.04
CA ALA A 32 2.09 -3.63 12.98
C ALA A 32 0.65 -4.05 12.52
N PRO A 33 0.21 -3.75 11.29
CA PRO A 33 -1.13 -4.12 10.88
C PRO A 33 -1.31 -5.64 10.71
N SER A 34 -2.52 -6.13 10.95
CA SER A 34 -2.95 -7.43 10.44
C SER A 34 -3.22 -7.36 8.92
N ILE A 35 -3.35 -8.51 8.26
CA ILE A 35 -3.73 -8.56 6.82
C ILE A 35 -5.09 -7.89 6.59
N GLY A 36 -6.06 -8.11 7.47
CA GLY A 36 -7.37 -7.44 7.40
C GLY A 36 -7.24 -5.92 7.52
N GLN A 37 -6.40 -5.43 8.45
CA GLN A 37 -6.19 -3.99 8.60
C GLN A 37 -5.47 -3.37 7.39
N LEU A 38 -4.60 -4.12 6.70
CA LEU A 38 -4.00 -3.69 5.43
C LEU A 38 -5.04 -3.65 4.31
N ALA A 39 -5.90 -4.66 4.23
CA ALA A 39 -7.00 -4.74 3.27
C ALA A 39 -7.94 -3.53 3.42
N ASP A 40 -8.39 -3.26 4.65
CA ASP A 40 -9.26 -2.12 4.94
C ASP A 40 -8.58 -0.79 4.60
N ALA A 41 -7.32 -0.60 5.01
CA ALA A 41 -6.59 0.65 4.81
C ALA A 41 -6.28 0.94 3.34
N LEU A 42 -6.10 -0.10 2.53
CA LEU A 42 -5.75 0.02 1.12
C LEU A 42 -6.95 -0.18 0.19
N VAL A 43 -8.16 -0.39 0.74
CA VAL A 43 -9.40 -0.66 0.01
C VAL A 43 -9.18 -1.83 -0.97
N MET A 44 -8.64 -2.93 -0.44
CA MET A 44 -8.35 -4.17 -1.16
C MET A 44 -9.00 -5.34 -0.43
N ASP A 45 -9.30 -6.42 -1.13
CA ASP A 45 -9.67 -7.67 -0.46
C ASP A 45 -8.41 -8.35 0.16
N GLN A 46 -8.64 -9.19 1.18
CA GLN A 46 -7.54 -9.86 1.89
C GLN A 46 -6.73 -10.81 1.00
N SER A 47 -7.34 -11.38 -0.05
CA SER A 47 -6.65 -12.29 -0.97
C SER A 47 -5.64 -11.53 -1.84
N THR A 48 -6.01 -10.33 -2.31
CA THR A 48 -5.14 -9.40 -3.03
C THR A 48 -3.98 -8.95 -2.16
N VAL A 49 -4.24 -8.56 -0.90
CA VAL A 49 -3.15 -8.23 0.04
C VAL A 49 -2.23 -9.43 0.24
N GLY A 50 -2.79 -10.62 0.49
CA GLY A 50 -2.02 -11.86 0.63
C GLY A 50 -1.15 -12.16 -0.58
N GLN A 51 -1.66 -11.99 -1.80
CA GLN A 51 -0.91 -12.20 -3.04
C GLN A 51 0.24 -11.20 -3.19
N ASN A 52 0.05 -9.94 -2.80
CA ASN A 52 1.10 -8.93 -2.82
C ASN A 52 2.15 -9.15 -1.71
N LEU A 53 1.76 -9.70 -0.55
CA LEU A 53 2.67 -9.99 0.56
C LEU A 53 3.61 -11.17 0.27
N ARG A 54 3.17 -12.19 -0.49
CA ARG A 54 3.99 -13.38 -0.82
C ARG A 54 5.38 -13.03 -1.40
N PRO A 55 5.51 -12.22 -2.48
CA PRO A 55 6.81 -11.86 -3.01
C PRO A 55 7.60 -10.96 -2.04
N LEU A 56 6.94 -10.07 -1.29
CA LEU A 56 7.62 -9.21 -0.31
C LEU A 56 8.22 -10.03 0.85
N GLN A 57 7.52 -11.07 1.29
CA GLN A 57 8.02 -11.99 2.32
C GLN A 57 9.14 -12.88 1.76
N ARG A 58 8.97 -13.42 0.55
CA ARG A 58 10.01 -14.21 -0.15
C ARG A 58 11.31 -13.42 -0.28
N ASP A 59 11.22 -12.14 -0.61
CA ASP A 59 12.36 -11.25 -0.82
C ASP A 59 12.88 -10.63 0.49
N GLY A 60 12.35 -11.07 1.64
CA GLY A 60 12.79 -10.67 2.97
C GLY A 60 12.48 -9.22 3.33
N LEU A 61 11.51 -8.59 2.67
CA LEU A 61 11.10 -7.20 2.91
C LEU A 61 10.09 -7.08 4.07
N VAL A 62 9.31 -8.12 4.28
CA VAL A 62 8.35 -8.22 5.39
C VAL A 62 8.47 -9.54 6.12
N VAL A 63 8.06 -9.53 7.38
CA VAL A 63 7.89 -10.73 8.21
C VAL A 63 6.47 -10.79 8.74
N LEU A 64 5.91 -12.00 8.80
CA LEU A 64 4.60 -12.27 9.38
C LEU A 64 4.77 -12.95 10.74
N GLU A 65 4.41 -12.24 11.80
CA GLU A 65 4.48 -12.73 13.18
C GLU A 65 3.09 -13.13 13.68
N GLN A 66 3.02 -14.03 14.65
CA GLN A 66 1.75 -14.37 15.29
C GLN A 66 1.26 -13.18 16.11
N ASP A 67 -0.03 -12.86 16.02
CA ASP A 67 -0.62 -11.85 16.87
C ASP A 67 -0.73 -12.38 18.32
N GLU A 68 -0.27 -11.58 19.28
CA GLU A 68 -0.30 -11.94 20.70
C GLU A 68 -1.74 -12.02 21.24
N ALA A 69 -2.65 -11.22 20.68
CA ALA A 69 -4.05 -11.16 21.10
C ALA A 69 -4.93 -12.22 20.41
N ASP A 70 -4.59 -12.61 19.17
CA ASP A 70 -5.32 -13.62 18.41
C ASP A 70 -4.37 -14.52 17.62
N ARG A 71 -4.18 -15.75 18.11
CA ARG A 71 -3.30 -16.74 17.48
C ARG A 71 -3.68 -17.11 16.04
N ARG A 72 -4.90 -16.82 15.59
CA ARG A 72 -5.39 -17.02 14.21
C ARG A 72 -5.02 -15.87 13.28
N SER A 73 -4.67 -14.71 13.83
CA SER A 73 -4.22 -13.51 13.11
C SER A 73 -2.69 -13.46 13.00
N ARG A 74 -2.21 -12.79 11.94
CA ARG A 74 -0.79 -12.53 11.70
C ARG A 74 -0.55 -11.04 11.54
N ARG A 75 0.48 -10.54 12.21
CA ARG A 75 0.96 -9.15 12.13
C ARG A 75 2.05 -9.05 11.07
N VAL A 76 1.97 -8.03 10.23
CA VAL A 76 2.96 -7.80 9.17
C VAL A 76 3.90 -6.68 9.59
N LYS A 77 5.20 -6.96 9.63
CA LYS A 77 6.24 -5.98 9.97
C LYS A 77 7.22 -5.81 8.82
N LEU A 78 7.76 -4.61 8.68
CA LEU A 78 8.91 -4.36 7.82
C LEU A 78 10.16 -4.96 8.45
N THR A 79 11.00 -5.57 7.63
CA THR A 79 12.38 -5.86 8.00
C THR A 79 13.24 -4.61 7.77
N PRO A 80 14.49 -4.58 8.29
CA PRO A 80 15.43 -3.52 7.92
C PRO A 80 15.63 -3.40 6.39
N THR A 81 15.68 -4.54 5.69
CA THR A 81 15.76 -4.58 4.22
C THR A 81 14.52 -3.99 3.57
N GLY A 82 13.33 -4.29 4.10
CA GLY A 82 12.07 -3.72 3.64
C GLY A 82 12.00 -2.21 3.82
N SER A 83 12.42 -1.72 4.99
CA SER A 83 12.49 -0.27 5.25
C SER A 83 13.46 0.42 4.29
N ALA A 84 14.67 -0.12 4.11
CA ALA A 84 15.65 0.44 3.18
C ALA A 84 15.12 0.47 1.73
N ARG A 85 14.41 -0.59 1.31
CA ARG A 85 13.81 -0.64 -0.04
C ARG A 85 12.67 0.35 -0.19
N LEU A 86 11.83 0.51 0.82
CA LEU A 86 10.80 1.53 0.85
C LEU A 86 11.42 2.93 0.73
N ASP A 87 12.48 3.22 1.49
CA ASP A 87 13.13 4.52 1.46
C ASP A 87 13.78 4.83 0.10
N ALA A 88 14.36 3.82 -0.55
CA ALA A 88 14.85 3.95 -1.94
C ALA A 88 13.72 4.18 -2.96
N ALA A 89 12.51 3.67 -2.70
CA ALA A 89 11.35 3.82 -3.58
C ALA A 89 10.61 5.16 -3.40
N ARG A 90 10.68 5.79 -2.22
CA ARG A 90 10.04 7.09 -1.94
C ARG A 90 10.38 8.21 -2.94
N PRO A 91 11.64 8.44 -3.34
CA PRO A 91 11.94 9.49 -4.32
C PRO A 91 11.34 9.18 -5.70
N LEU A 92 11.36 7.92 -6.14
CA LEU A 92 10.75 7.49 -7.41
C LEU A 92 9.23 7.71 -7.41
N TRP A 93 8.57 7.39 -6.30
CA TRP A 93 7.15 7.68 -6.11
C TRP A 93 6.85 9.17 -6.19
N ARG A 94 7.70 10.00 -5.56
CA ARG A 94 7.54 11.46 -5.57
C ARG A 94 7.71 12.02 -6.98
N GLU A 95 8.72 11.59 -7.72
CA GLU A 95 8.95 12.01 -9.11
C GLU A 95 7.75 11.65 -10.00
N ALA A 96 7.19 10.43 -9.85
CA ALA A 96 5.98 10.03 -10.55
C ALA A 96 4.80 10.95 -10.22
N GLN A 97 4.63 11.30 -8.93
CA GLN A 97 3.58 12.19 -8.48
C GLN A 97 3.74 13.61 -9.03
N GLU A 98 4.96 14.16 -9.01
CA GLU A 98 5.29 15.48 -9.55
C GLU A 98 5.07 15.56 -11.05
N LYS A 99 5.46 14.51 -11.79
CA LYS A 99 5.21 14.42 -13.24
C LYS A 99 3.71 14.35 -13.54
N PHE A 100 2.95 13.57 -12.77
CA PHE A 100 1.49 13.55 -12.90
C PHE A 100 0.88 14.95 -12.66
N GLU A 101 1.32 15.66 -11.62
CA GLU A 101 0.85 17.01 -11.34
C GLU A 101 1.27 18.04 -12.39
N THR A 102 2.43 17.86 -13.00
CA THR A 102 2.92 18.74 -14.08
C THR A 102 2.06 18.59 -15.34
N GLU A 103 1.73 17.36 -15.72
CA GLU A 103 0.95 17.09 -16.95
C GLU A 103 -0.54 17.43 -16.80
N PHE A 104 -1.13 17.19 -15.63
CA PHE A 104 -2.57 17.36 -15.41
C PHE A 104 -2.94 18.62 -14.61
N GLY A 105 -1.95 19.34 -14.09
CA GLY A 105 -2.12 20.52 -13.24
C GLY A 105 -2.33 20.15 -11.77
N ALA A 106 -1.56 20.76 -10.88
CA ALA A 106 -1.59 20.49 -9.44
C ALA A 106 -2.98 20.70 -8.81
N ALA A 107 -3.73 21.72 -9.26
CA ALA A 107 -5.07 22.00 -8.75
C ALA A 107 -6.07 20.90 -9.12
N ALA A 108 -6.10 20.47 -10.38
CA ALA A 108 -6.99 19.40 -10.83
C ALA A 108 -6.60 18.04 -10.21
N ALA A 109 -5.30 17.77 -10.06
CA ALA A 109 -4.81 16.58 -9.36
C ALA A 109 -5.24 16.57 -7.88
N ALA A 110 -5.17 17.71 -7.19
CA ALA A 110 -5.64 17.85 -5.82
C ALA A 110 -7.15 17.66 -5.70
N GLU A 111 -7.93 18.23 -6.62
CA GLU A 111 -9.39 18.04 -6.67
C GLU A 111 -9.76 16.57 -6.88
N LEU A 112 -9.13 15.89 -7.84
CA LEU A 112 -9.32 14.46 -8.08
C LEU A 112 -9.03 13.65 -6.82
N ARG A 113 -7.91 13.92 -6.12
CA ARG A 113 -7.58 13.25 -4.86
C ARG A 113 -8.64 13.47 -3.79
N ASN A 114 -9.17 14.69 -3.66
CA ASN A 114 -10.22 15.01 -2.69
C ASN A 114 -11.51 14.25 -3.00
N VAL A 115 -11.91 14.17 -4.27
CA VAL A 115 -13.08 13.41 -4.71
C VAL A 115 -12.90 11.92 -4.43
N LEU A 116 -11.76 11.33 -4.85
CA LEU A 116 -11.46 9.92 -4.61
C LEU A 116 -11.40 9.59 -3.11
N ALA A 117 -10.81 10.46 -2.30
CA ALA A 117 -10.78 10.29 -0.85
C ALA A 117 -12.19 10.41 -0.23
N GLY A 118 -13.05 11.26 -0.79
CA GLY A 118 -14.47 11.34 -0.45
C GLY A 118 -15.21 10.03 -0.75
N ILE A 119 -14.99 9.46 -1.94
CA ILE A 119 -15.58 8.17 -2.36
C ILE A 119 -15.08 7.03 -1.46
N ALA A 120 -13.77 6.95 -1.20
CA ALA A 120 -13.18 5.89 -0.37
C ALA A 120 -13.67 5.93 1.09
N ARG A 121 -14.02 7.11 1.61
CA ARG A 121 -14.61 7.28 2.95
C ARG A 121 -16.14 7.10 2.96
N ASN A 122 -16.78 6.98 1.80
CA ASN A 122 -18.22 6.86 1.70
C ASN A 122 -18.65 5.39 1.79
N THR A 123 -18.99 4.96 3.00
CA THR A 123 -19.45 3.61 3.30
C THR A 123 -20.79 3.25 2.64
N SER A 124 -21.55 4.23 2.14
CA SER A 124 -22.84 4.00 1.45
C SER A 124 -22.70 3.49 0.01
N LEU A 125 -21.48 3.44 -0.54
CA LEU A 125 -21.20 2.87 -1.87
C LEU A 125 -20.65 1.44 -1.80
N VAL A 126 -20.50 0.86 -0.60
CA VAL A 126 -20.11 -0.54 -0.44
C VAL A 126 -21.32 -1.40 -0.80
N VAL A 127 -21.27 -2.02 -1.98
CA VAL A 127 -22.22 -3.08 -2.34
C VAL A 127 -21.85 -4.28 -1.49
N GLU A 128 -22.65 -4.59 -0.47
CA GLU A 128 -22.55 -5.85 0.26
C GLU A 128 -22.79 -7.00 -0.73
N GLU A 129 -21.74 -7.72 -1.13
CA GLU A 129 -21.90 -9.04 -1.74
C GLU A 129 -22.50 -9.97 -0.69
N LYS A 130 -23.78 -10.32 -0.89
CA LYS A 130 -24.48 -11.34 -0.10
C LYS A 130 -23.79 -12.70 -0.33
N ALA A 131 -23.51 -13.36 0.79
CA ALA A 131 -23.04 -14.74 0.90
C ALA A 131 -23.97 -15.76 0.22
#